data_AF-A0A7K0XI03-F1
#
_entry.id   AF-A0A7K0XI03-F1
#
_cell.length_a   1.000
_cell.length_b   1.000
_cell.length_c   1.000
_cell.angle_alpha   90.00
_cell.angle_beta   90.00
_cell.angle_gamma   90.00
#
_symmetry.space_group_name_H-M   'P 1'
#
loop_
_entity.id
_entity.type
_entity.pdbx_description
1 polymer ?
#
loop_
_entity_poly.entity_id
_entity_poly.type
_entity_poly.pdbx_seq_one_letter_code
_entity_poly.pdbx_strand_id
1 'polypeptide(L)'
;MPSTGSVINRKALVQSLIAMGLLLPGMLLFPLGINLAMCLFTYGVILGFLVAWRTDLRRAMLVVGSFTLANLIAYAASPYPLLAALTMAGVVFVYGLTLRTGLTTFIVVAPISVAFTIAQPPTVLPNSSVAANLLVLGLVCIIAGLWGTAAGAVIGRKAPHPPLTQMPWRSTWVYTCSLALVCGAITLVVCLTKFQQDGAWVLLTILIVAQPGVHRTWRKAGDRVLGTFIGFAIALVVGIPLNGHPVALTLAAILLFGIAGYMMLSGRPYWHYVTFLTPAVVLVVGASSNVISTDFNRVWSTIVGAALAVGVLLVLGAIGFHDLDEKAEATPGSSPT
;
A
#
# COMPACT_ATOMS: atom_id res chain seq x y z
N MET A 1 -9.37 18.11 -33.96
CA MET A 1 -8.61 18.18 -32.69
C MET A 1 -9.05 17.03 -31.81
N PRO A 2 -8.15 16.17 -31.30
CA PRO A 2 -8.54 15.12 -30.37
C PRO A 2 -9.17 15.77 -29.13
N SER A 3 -10.35 15.29 -28.72
CA SER A 3 -11.03 15.77 -27.51
C SER A 3 -10.09 15.58 -26.31
N THR A 4 -10.07 16.53 -25.38
CA THR A 4 -9.23 16.50 -24.17
C THR A 4 -9.29 15.16 -23.43
N GLY A 5 -10.44 14.47 -23.44
CA GLY A 5 -10.60 13.12 -22.89
C GLY A 5 -9.78 12.02 -23.60
N SER A 6 -9.65 12.07 -24.93
CA SER A 6 -8.86 11.08 -25.70
C SER A 6 -7.36 11.15 -25.40
N VAL A 7 -6.83 12.35 -25.15
CA VAL A 7 -5.41 12.57 -24.84
C VAL A 7 -5.07 12.09 -23.42
N ILE A 8 -5.98 12.31 -22.46
CA ILE A 8 -5.84 11.85 -21.08
C ILE A 8 -5.83 10.31 -21.04
N ASN A 9 -6.76 9.66 -21.74
CA ASN A 9 -6.84 8.20 -21.78
C ASN A 9 -5.59 7.56 -22.41
N ARG A 10 -5.04 8.14 -23.47
CA ARG A 10 -3.81 7.62 -24.09
C ARG A 10 -2.60 7.75 -23.17
N LYS A 11 -2.46 8.87 -22.45
CA LYS A 11 -1.37 9.06 -21.48
C LYS A 11 -1.48 8.10 -20.31
N ALA A 12 -2.68 7.91 -19.75
CA ALA A 12 -2.92 6.97 -18.65
C ALA A 12 -2.63 5.52 -19.06
N LEU A 13 -2.98 5.13 -20.28
CA LEU A 13 -2.67 3.80 -20.82
C LEU A 13 -1.16 3.57 -20.90
N VAL A 14 -0.41 4.50 -21.51
CA VAL A 14 1.04 4.40 -21.63
C VAL A 14 1.71 4.35 -20.25
N GLN A 15 1.27 5.19 -19.30
CA GLN A 15 1.79 5.18 -17.94
C GLN A 15 1.48 3.88 -17.20
N SER A 16 0.30 3.28 -17.41
CA SER A 16 -0.04 1.98 -16.84
C SER A 16 0.85 0.87 -17.39
N LEU A 17 1.07 0.84 -18.71
CA LEU A 17 1.98 -0.13 -19.35
C LEU A 17 3.41 0.01 -18.84
N ILE A 18 3.89 1.24 -18.66
CA ILE A 18 5.20 1.50 -18.06
C ILE A 18 5.23 0.97 -16.62
N ALA A 19 4.21 1.27 -15.80
CA ALA A 19 4.12 0.79 -14.42
C ALA A 19 4.13 -0.75 -14.36
N MET A 20 3.40 -1.43 -15.25
CA MET A 20 3.44 -2.89 -15.37
C MET A 20 4.85 -3.37 -15.71
N GLY A 21 5.52 -2.74 -16.68
CA GLY A 21 6.89 -3.06 -17.06
C GLY A 21 7.88 -2.97 -15.89
N LEU A 22 7.66 -2.02 -14.98
CA LEU A 22 8.48 -1.85 -13.77
C LEU A 22 8.30 -2.97 -12.74
N LEU A 23 7.12 -3.61 -12.71
CA LEU A 23 6.81 -4.70 -11.79
C LEU A 23 7.21 -6.08 -12.33
N LEU A 24 7.47 -6.21 -13.64
CA LEU A 24 7.86 -7.47 -14.28
C LEU A 24 9.05 -8.18 -13.60
N PRO A 25 10.15 -7.51 -13.21
CA PRO A 25 11.27 -8.19 -12.54
C PRO A 25 10.85 -8.89 -11.24
N GLY A 26 9.91 -8.30 -10.49
CA GLY A 26 9.35 -8.92 -9.29
C GLY A 26 8.53 -10.15 -9.63
N MET A 27 7.74 -10.08 -10.70
CA MET A 27 6.92 -11.21 -11.17
C MET A 27 7.75 -12.39 -11.67
N LEU A 28 8.99 -12.16 -12.13
CA LEU A 28 9.93 -13.24 -12.47
C LEU A 28 10.44 -14.02 -11.25
N LEU A 29 10.21 -13.52 -10.02
CA LEU A 29 10.52 -14.26 -8.78
C LEU A 29 9.44 -15.29 -8.42
N PHE A 30 8.25 -15.19 -9.02
CA PHE A 30 7.12 -16.08 -8.76
C PHE A 30 7.41 -17.56 -9.11
N PRO A 31 7.98 -17.89 -10.30
CA PRO A 31 8.31 -19.28 -10.64
C PRO A 31 9.41 -19.89 -9.75
N LEU A 32 10.18 -19.06 -9.05
CA LEU A 32 11.26 -19.50 -8.16
C LEU A 32 10.77 -19.87 -6.75
N GLY A 33 9.46 -19.77 -6.48
CA GLY A 33 8.87 -20.09 -5.19
C GLY A 33 9.11 -19.04 -4.10
N ILE A 34 9.64 -17.87 -4.44
CA ILE A 34 10.02 -16.80 -3.49
C ILE A 34 8.92 -15.71 -3.44
N ASN A 35 7.66 -16.14 -3.29
CA ASN A 35 6.48 -15.30 -3.47
C ASN A 35 6.40 -14.11 -2.49
N LEU A 36 6.92 -14.27 -1.27
CA LEU A 36 6.93 -13.18 -0.29
C LEU A 36 8.00 -12.13 -0.61
N ALA A 37 9.14 -12.53 -1.18
CA ALA A 37 10.14 -11.57 -1.67
C ALA A 37 9.63 -10.78 -2.88
N MET A 38 8.81 -11.39 -3.75
CA MET A 38 8.13 -10.68 -4.83
C MET A 38 7.23 -9.55 -4.31
N CYS A 39 6.43 -9.81 -3.27
CA CYS A 39 5.56 -8.79 -2.69
C CYS A 39 6.38 -7.62 -2.14
N LEU A 40 7.46 -7.94 -1.41
CA LEU A 40 8.38 -6.94 -0.88
C LEU A 40 9.09 -6.13 -1.97
N PHE A 41 9.53 -6.81 -3.03
CA PHE A 41 10.11 -6.17 -4.22
C PHE A 41 9.10 -5.21 -4.85
N THR A 42 7.86 -5.66 -5.04
CA THR A 42 6.77 -4.84 -5.60
C THR A 42 6.54 -3.58 -4.77
N TYR A 43 6.50 -3.69 -3.44
CA TYR A 43 6.36 -2.55 -2.54
C TYR A 43 7.54 -1.58 -2.65
N GLY A 44 8.78 -2.09 -2.71
CA GLY A 44 9.98 -1.28 -2.90
C GLY A 44 9.96 -0.51 -4.22
N VAL A 45 9.59 -1.17 -5.33
CA VAL A 45 9.49 -0.53 -6.64
C VAL A 45 8.43 0.58 -6.65
N ILE A 46 7.23 0.30 -6.14
CA ILE A 46 6.14 1.30 -6.11
C ILE A 46 6.55 2.50 -5.26
N LEU A 47 7.12 2.26 -4.08
CA LEU A 47 7.57 3.32 -3.18
C LEU A 47 8.63 4.21 -3.83
N GLY A 48 9.71 3.61 -4.34
CA GLY A 48 10.80 4.34 -4.99
C GLY A 48 10.30 5.11 -6.21
N PHE A 49 9.45 4.47 -7.03
CA PHE A 49 8.85 5.09 -8.21
C PHE A 49 8.00 6.32 -7.86
N LEU A 50 7.02 6.17 -6.96
CA LEU A 50 6.07 7.23 -6.64
C LEU A 50 6.78 8.44 -6.01
N VAL A 51 7.74 8.21 -5.11
CA VAL A 51 8.48 9.30 -4.46
C VAL A 51 9.40 10.01 -5.45
N ALA A 52 10.18 9.28 -6.25
CA ALA A 52 11.06 9.88 -7.24
C ALA A 52 10.29 10.60 -8.35
N TRP A 53 9.14 10.07 -8.75
CA TRP A 53 8.28 10.68 -9.76
C TRP A 53 7.66 12.01 -9.29
N ARG A 54 7.30 12.11 -8.00
CA ARG A 54 6.59 13.27 -7.45
C ARG A 54 7.47 14.26 -6.73
N THR A 55 8.71 13.90 -6.39
CA THR A 55 9.63 14.76 -5.65
C THR A 55 10.99 14.84 -6.33
N ASP A 56 12.05 14.44 -5.63
CA ASP A 56 13.43 14.48 -6.10
C ASP A 56 14.16 13.18 -5.71
N LEU A 57 15.31 12.96 -6.35
CA LEU A 57 16.11 11.75 -6.16
C LEU A 57 16.58 11.60 -4.71
N ARG A 58 16.95 12.69 -4.03
CA ARG A 58 17.48 12.63 -2.66
C ARG A 58 16.40 12.17 -1.68
N ARG A 59 15.19 12.69 -1.79
CA ARG A 59 14.05 12.25 -0.97
C ARG A 59 13.68 10.79 -1.25
N ALA A 60 13.68 10.37 -2.52
CA ALA A 60 13.43 8.98 -2.88
C ALA A 60 14.45 8.03 -2.23
N MET A 61 15.74 8.36 -2.31
CA MET A 61 16.81 7.55 -1.69
C MET A 61 16.68 7.47 -0.17
N LEU A 62 16.33 8.59 0.50
CA LEU A 62 16.07 8.58 1.94
C LEU A 62 14.89 7.66 2.29
N VAL A 63 13.78 7.76 1.56
CA VAL A 63 12.61 6.92 1.78
C VAL A 63 12.90 5.44 1.53
N VAL A 64 13.67 5.10 0.49
CA VAL A 64 14.12 3.72 0.23
C VAL A 64 15.00 3.19 1.36
N GLY A 65 15.91 4.02 1.88
CA GLY A 65 16.73 3.66 3.04
C GLY A 65 15.88 3.40 4.29
N SER A 66 14.95 4.30 4.61
CA SER A 66 14.03 4.13 5.73
C SER A 66 13.12 2.91 5.58
N PHE A 67 12.61 2.66 4.37
CA PHE A 67 11.81 1.48 4.05
C PHE A 67 12.57 0.17 4.26
N THR A 68 13.82 0.13 3.80
CA THR A 68 14.71 -1.03 3.97
C THR A 68 14.93 -1.29 5.45
N LEU A 69 15.34 -0.26 6.19
CA LEU A 69 15.59 -0.38 7.63
C LEU A 69 14.34 -0.82 8.39
N ALA A 70 13.17 -0.25 8.06
CA ALA A 70 11.91 -0.61 8.69
C ALA A 70 11.55 -2.08 8.46
N ASN A 71 11.73 -2.61 7.24
CA ASN A 71 11.48 -4.03 6.97
C ASN A 71 12.50 -4.96 7.63
N LEU A 72 13.77 -4.54 7.76
CA LEU A 72 14.77 -5.33 8.50
C LEU A 72 14.43 -5.42 9.99
N ILE A 73 14.05 -4.30 10.62
CA ILE A 73 13.60 -4.26 12.01
C ILE A 73 12.33 -5.10 12.17
N ALA A 74 11.37 -4.95 11.25
CA ALA A 74 10.12 -5.72 11.23
C ALA A 74 10.37 -7.23 11.18
N TYR A 75 11.29 -7.68 10.31
CA TYR A 75 11.65 -9.09 10.21
C TYR A 75 12.27 -9.60 11.51
N ALA A 76 13.22 -8.86 12.08
CA ALA A 76 13.86 -9.21 13.35
C ALA A 76 12.88 -9.20 14.54
N ALA A 77 11.87 -8.32 14.50
CA ALA A 77 10.84 -8.17 15.52
C ALA A 77 9.72 -9.21 15.40
N SER A 78 9.52 -9.81 14.22
CA SER A 78 8.40 -10.71 13.94
C SER A 78 8.23 -11.90 14.90
N PRO A 79 9.29 -12.49 15.52
CA PRO A 79 9.12 -13.55 16.51
C PRO A 79 8.57 -13.05 17.86
N TYR A 80 8.63 -11.75 18.14
CA TYR A 80 8.32 -11.14 19.44
C TYR A 80 7.10 -10.22 19.31
N PRO A 81 5.89 -10.66 19.74
CA PRO A 81 4.65 -9.92 19.51
C PRO A 81 4.67 -8.45 19.97
N LEU A 82 5.25 -8.19 21.14
CA LEU A 82 5.36 -6.82 21.68
C LEU A 82 6.32 -5.96 20.85
N LEU A 83 7.48 -6.50 20.45
CA LEU A 83 8.45 -5.77 19.65
C LEU A 83 7.91 -5.50 18.24
N ALA A 84 7.19 -6.47 17.66
CA ALA A 84 6.49 -6.31 16.39
C ALA A 84 5.43 -5.19 16.46
N ALA A 85 4.61 -5.18 17.53
CA ALA A 85 3.61 -4.14 17.77
C ALA A 85 4.24 -2.74 17.90
N LEU A 86 5.32 -2.63 18.68
CA LEU A 86 6.06 -1.38 18.85
C LEU A 86 6.71 -0.94 17.53
N THR A 87 7.26 -1.87 16.75
CA THR A 87 7.82 -1.60 15.43
C THR A 87 6.76 -1.05 14.49
N MET A 88 5.59 -1.68 14.43
CA MET A 88 4.48 -1.20 13.60
C MET A 88 4.01 0.18 14.04
N ALA A 89 3.80 0.40 15.34
CA ALA A 89 3.41 1.70 15.89
C ALA A 89 4.43 2.78 15.53
N GLY A 90 5.73 2.52 15.70
CA GLY A 90 6.81 3.44 15.36
C GLY A 90 6.86 3.77 13.86
N VAL A 91 6.72 2.77 12.99
CA VAL A 91 6.69 2.98 11.53
C VAL A 91 5.47 3.79 11.11
N VAL A 92 4.28 3.47 11.63
CA VAL A 92 3.04 4.21 11.35
C VAL A 92 3.11 5.63 11.90
N PHE A 93 3.76 5.83 13.03
CA PHE A 93 4.01 7.14 13.61
C PHE A 93 4.91 7.99 12.69
N VAL A 94 6.08 7.47 12.28
CA VAL A 94 6.98 8.17 11.35
C VAL A 94 6.28 8.45 10.02
N TYR A 95 5.49 7.49 9.52
CA TYR A 95 4.64 7.65 8.35
C TYR A 95 3.65 8.80 8.52
N GLY A 96 2.91 8.87 9.62
CA GLY A 96 1.92 9.93 9.85
C GLY A 96 2.54 11.32 9.98
N LEU A 97 3.75 11.44 10.52
CA LEU A 97 4.49 12.71 10.55
C LEU A 97 4.75 13.30 9.15
N THR A 98 4.74 12.45 8.10
CA THR A 98 4.88 12.93 6.71
C THR A 98 3.66 13.68 6.19
N LEU A 99 2.56 13.75 6.95
CA LEU A 99 1.43 14.64 6.65
C LEU A 99 1.86 16.11 6.65
N ARG A 100 2.95 16.44 7.34
CA ARG A 100 3.57 17.77 7.32
C ARG A 100 4.26 18.11 6.01
N THR A 101 4.69 17.09 5.26
CA THR A 101 5.33 17.27 3.96
C THR A 101 4.39 16.92 2.81
N GLY A 102 3.21 16.38 3.10
CA GLY A 102 2.21 15.92 2.12
C GLY A 102 2.64 14.68 1.33
N LEU A 103 3.65 13.94 1.82
CA LEU A 103 4.16 12.73 1.16
C LEU A 103 3.38 11.46 1.48
N THR A 104 2.47 11.53 2.45
CA THR A 104 1.75 10.40 3.06
C THR A 104 1.05 9.50 2.05
N THR A 105 0.45 10.07 1.01
CA THR A 105 -0.23 9.29 -0.04
C THR A 105 0.73 8.43 -0.87
N PHE A 106 1.98 8.84 -1.01
CA PHE A 106 2.99 8.14 -1.82
C PHE A 106 3.75 7.10 -1.00
N ILE A 107 3.91 7.34 0.29
CA ILE A 107 4.72 6.47 1.16
C ILE A 107 3.91 5.46 1.97
N VAL A 108 2.58 5.41 1.82
CA VAL A 108 1.70 4.46 2.53
C VAL A 108 2.06 2.99 2.27
N VAL A 109 2.72 2.73 1.13
CA VAL A 109 3.22 1.41 0.79
C VAL A 109 4.29 0.91 1.77
N ALA A 110 5.03 1.81 2.42
CA ALA A 110 6.06 1.45 3.39
C ALA A 110 5.50 0.79 4.66
N PRO A 111 4.56 1.40 5.43
CA PRO A 111 3.95 0.73 6.58
C PRO A 111 3.14 -0.51 6.18
N ILE A 112 2.54 -0.54 4.99
CA ILE A 112 1.87 -1.74 4.47
C ILE A 112 2.88 -2.90 4.34
N SER A 113 4.04 -2.65 3.73
CA SER A 113 5.10 -3.65 3.61
C SER A 113 5.54 -4.18 4.96
N VAL A 114 5.74 -3.29 5.95
CA VAL A 114 6.10 -3.67 7.31
C VAL A 114 5.04 -4.57 7.96
N ALA A 115 3.75 -4.25 7.78
CA ALA A 115 2.67 -5.09 8.29
C ALA A 115 2.74 -6.52 7.74
N PHE A 116 3.00 -6.69 6.45
CA PHE A 116 3.18 -8.01 5.83
C PHE A 116 4.46 -8.70 6.30
N THR A 117 5.58 -7.99 6.41
CA THR A 117 6.85 -8.54 6.90
C THR A 117 6.75 -9.04 8.34
N ILE A 118 5.97 -8.36 9.19
CA ILE A 118 5.69 -8.82 10.55
C ILE A 118 4.78 -10.06 10.53
N ALA A 119 3.66 -9.97 9.80
CA ALA A 119 2.61 -10.97 9.91
C ALA A 119 2.97 -12.27 9.19
N GLN A 120 3.74 -12.19 8.11
CA GLN A 120 4.21 -13.35 7.34
C GLN A 120 5.65 -13.10 6.88
N PRO A 121 6.64 -13.35 7.75
CA PRO A 121 8.04 -13.03 7.49
C PRO A 121 8.55 -13.70 6.21
N PRO A 122 9.06 -12.93 5.22
CA PRO A 122 9.59 -13.47 3.99
C PRO A 122 10.87 -14.28 4.25
N THR A 123 10.79 -15.60 4.14
CA THR A 123 11.95 -16.50 4.16
C THR A 123 12.41 -16.76 2.73
N VAL A 124 13.60 -16.24 2.39
CA VAL A 124 14.16 -16.35 1.02
C VAL A 124 15.13 -17.52 0.92
N LEU A 125 15.87 -17.79 1.99
CA LEU A 125 16.81 -18.90 2.07
C LEU A 125 16.32 -19.89 3.14
N PRO A 126 15.58 -20.94 2.74
CA PRO A 126 15.17 -22.00 3.65
C PRO A 126 16.42 -22.63 4.29
N ASN A 127 16.35 -22.94 5.59
CA ASN A 127 17.44 -23.57 6.38
C ASN A 127 18.70 -22.71 6.57
N SER A 128 18.68 -21.43 6.20
CA SER A 128 19.79 -20.51 6.46
C SER A 128 19.60 -19.74 7.77
N SER A 129 20.69 -19.12 8.27
CA SER A 129 20.63 -18.31 9.47
C SER A 129 19.71 -17.10 9.33
N VAL A 130 19.22 -16.57 10.46
CA VAL A 130 18.43 -15.33 10.52
C VAL A 130 19.20 -14.16 9.89
N ALA A 131 20.50 -14.09 10.12
CA ALA A 131 21.38 -13.07 9.54
C ALA A 131 21.44 -13.15 8.01
N ALA A 132 21.53 -14.36 7.44
CA ALA A 132 21.53 -14.54 5.98
C ALA A 132 20.20 -14.09 5.36
N ASN A 133 19.06 -14.44 5.97
CA ASN A 133 17.75 -13.98 5.50
C ASN A 133 17.60 -12.45 5.62
N LEU A 134 18.07 -11.84 6.71
CA LEU A 134 18.10 -10.37 6.86
C LEU A 134 18.92 -9.69 5.75
N LEU A 135 20.09 -10.23 5.41
CA LEU A 135 20.92 -9.69 4.33
C LEU A 135 20.20 -9.74 2.99
N VAL A 136 19.63 -10.90 2.63
CA VAL A 136 18.89 -11.05 1.37
C VAL A 136 17.67 -10.14 1.35
N LEU A 137 16.95 -10.02 2.46
CA LEU A 137 15.81 -9.11 2.60
C LEU A 137 16.20 -7.66 2.35
N GLY A 138 17.31 -7.22 2.94
CA GLY A 138 17.86 -5.88 2.75
C GLY A 138 18.24 -5.63 1.30
N LEU A 139 18.91 -6.59 0.66
CA LEU A 139 19.27 -6.51 -0.77
C LEU A 139 18.03 -6.40 -1.66
N VAL A 140 17.00 -7.22 -1.42
CA VAL A 140 15.74 -7.17 -2.17
C VAL A 140 15.10 -5.78 -2.03
N CYS A 141 15.01 -5.25 -0.81
CA CYS A 141 14.43 -3.92 -0.56
C CYS A 141 15.21 -2.80 -1.27
N ILE A 142 16.55 -2.83 -1.18
CA ILE A 142 17.41 -1.82 -1.79
C ILE A 142 17.31 -1.90 -3.31
N ILE A 143 17.50 -3.08 -3.91
CA ILE A 143 17.45 -3.25 -5.36
C ILE A 143 16.08 -2.82 -5.90
N ALA A 144 14.99 -3.25 -5.26
CA ALA A 144 13.64 -2.84 -5.63
C ALA A 144 13.43 -1.33 -5.54
N GLY A 145 13.83 -0.73 -4.42
CA GLY A 145 13.69 0.71 -4.19
C GLY A 145 14.52 1.55 -5.16
N LEU A 146 15.75 1.13 -5.45
CA LEU A 146 16.63 1.77 -6.43
C LEU A 146 16.08 1.65 -7.86
N TRP A 147 15.57 0.47 -8.22
CA TRP A 147 14.92 0.25 -9.52
C TRP A 147 13.71 1.17 -9.71
N GLY A 148 12.81 1.19 -8.74
CA GLY A 148 11.66 2.11 -8.74
C GLY A 148 12.09 3.57 -8.80
N THR A 149 13.07 3.96 -7.99
CA THR A 149 13.60 5.33 -7.92
C THR A 149 14.21 5.77 -9.24
N ALA A 150 15.03 4.92 -9.88
CA ALA A 150 15.63 5.22 -11.18
C ALA A 150 14.55 5.45 -12.25
N ALA A 151 13.56 4.56 -12.31
CA ALA A 151 12.44 4.70 -13.23
C ALA A 151 11.62 5.96 -12.98
N GLY A 152 11.27 6.23 -11.71
CA GLY A 152 10.50 7.41 -11.31
C GLY A 152 11.25 8.70 -11.62
N ALA A 153 12.56 8.73 -11.41
CA ALA A 153 13.40 9.88 -11.76
C ALA A 153 13.45 10.11 -13.27
N VAL A 154 13.59 9.06 -14.09
CA VAL A 154 13.62 9.20 -15.56
C VAL A 154 12.29 9.71 -16.10
N ILE A 155 11.18 9.15 -15.63
CA ILE A 155 9.82 9.49 -16.08
C ILE A 155 9.38 10.85 -15.53
N GLY A 156 9.78 11.18 -14.31
CA GLY A 156 9.42 12.41 -13.61
C GLY A 156 10.20 13.65 -13.99
N ARG A 157 11.32 13.52 -14.72
CA ARG A 157 12.20 14.64 -15.12
C ARG A 157 11.49 15.85 -15.74
N LYS A 158 10.35 15.65 -16.39
CA LYS A 158 9.58 16.70 -17.08
C LYS A 158 8.18 16.92 -16.47
N ALA A 159 7.86 16.24 -15.38
CA ALA A 159 6.55 16.35 -14.75
C ALA A 159 6.53 17.57 -13.83
N PRO A 160 5.54 18.47 -13.92
CA PRO A 160 5.36 19.51 -12.92
C PRO A 160 5.07 18.86 -11.57
N HIS A 161 5.73 19.35 -10.52
CA HIS A 161 5.53 18.91 -9.14
C HIS A 161 4.51 19.85 -8.47
N PRO A 162 3.22 19.49 -8.41
CA PRO A 162 2.25 20.32 -7.71
C PRO A 162 2.63 20.44 -6.22
N PRO A 163 2.32 21.57 -5.58
CA PRO A 163 2.60 21.76 -4.16
C PRO A 163 1.87 20.68 -3.35
N LEU A 164 2.59 20.12 -2.37
CA LEU A 164 2.07 19.08 -1.50
C LEU A 164 1.20 19.71 -0.42
N THR A 165 0.00 19.15 -0.20
CA THR A 165 -0.91 19.60 0.85
C THR A 165 -0.38 19.20 2.21
N GLN A 166 -0.19 20.18 3.09
CA GLN A 166 0.35 19.97 4.42
C GLN A 166 -0.75 20.11 5.47
N MET A 167 -0.67 19.32 6.52
CA MET A 167 -1.62 19.40 7.63
C MET A 167 -1.03 20.18 8.82
N PRO A 168 -1.81 20.97 9.59
CA PRO A 168 -1.33 21.61 10.81
C PRO A 168 -0.73 20.63 11.83
N TRP A 169 0.17 21.12 12.69
CA TRP A 169 0.90 20.29 13.66
C TRP A 169 -0.03 19.54 14.62
N ARG A 170 -1.01 20.23 15.22
CA ARG A 170 -1.97 19.61 16.15
C ARG A 170 -2.73 18.45 15.51
N SER A 171 -3.31 18.66 14.33
CA SER A 171 -4.05 17.62 13.60
C SER A 171 -3.13 16.46 13.19
N THR A 172 -1.90 16.76 12.78
CA THR A 172 -0.90 15.72 12.47
C THR A 172 -0.64 14.83 13.67
N TRP A 173 -0.39 15.40 14.85
CA TRP A 173 -0.11 14.62 16.06
C TRP A 173 -1.27 13.73 16.47
N VAL A 174 -2.47 14.32 16.54
CA VAL A 174 -3.68 13.59 16.96
C VAL A 174 -3.96 12.41 16.03
N TYR A 175 -3.93 12.65 14.72
CA TYR A 175 -4.13 11.60 13.72
C TYR A 175 -3.05 10.52 13.80
N THR A 176 -1.78 10.95 13.82
CA THR A 176 -0.62 10.04 13.76
C THR A 176 -0.51 9.17 15.00
N CYS A 177 -0.67 9.74 16.20
CA CYS A 177 -0.64 8.97 17.45
C CYS A 177 -1.77 7.95 17.51
N SER A 178 -2.98 8.33 17.09
CA SER A 178 -4.14 7.44 17.12
C SER A 178 -3.99 6.30 16.13
N LEU A 179 -3.56 6.60 14.90
CA LEU A 179 -3.32 5.58 13.89
C LEU A 179 -2.18 4.64 14.30
N ALA A 180 -1.09 5.18 14.87
CA ALA A 180 0.03 4.38 15.38
C ALA A 180 -0.38 3.45 16.52
N LEU A 181 -1.16 3.96 17.48
CA LEU A 181 -1.67 3.17 18.60
C LEU A 181 -2.55 2.02 18.10
N VAL A 182 -3.49 2.31 17.20
CA VAL A 182 -4.41 1.30 16.66
C VAL A 182 -3.67 0.27 15.83
N CYS A 183 -2.78 0.69 14.93
CA CYS A 183 -2.00 -0.26 14.14
C CYS A 183 -1.09 -1.11 15.02
N GLY A 184 -0.44 -0.55 16.04
CA GLY A 184 0.35 -1.30 17.01
C GLY A 184 -0.49 -2.31 17.80
N ALA A 185 -1.66 -1.91 18.30
CA ALA A 185 -2.57 -2.79 19.03
C ALA A 185 -3.08 -3.94 18.14
N ILE A 186 -3.48 -3.64 16.90
CA ILE A 186 -3.90 -4.67 15.95
C ILE A 186 -2.74 -5.60 15.59
N THR A 187 -1.52 -5.09 15.40
CA THR A 187 -0.33 -5.94 15.20
C THR A 187 -0.09 -6.86 16.39
N LEU A 188 -0.23 -6.37 17.62
CA LEU A 188 -0.12 -7.22 18.81
C LEU A 188 -1.12 -8.37 18.77
N VAL A 189 -2.39 -8.07 18.47
CA VAL A 189 -3.44 -9.10 18.32
C VAL A 189 -3.07 -10.08 17.22
N VAL A 190 -2.67 -9.61 16.03
CA VAL A 190 -2.29 -10.45 14.88
C VAL A 190 -1.15 -11.40 15.22
N CYS A 191 -0.13 -10.93 15.94
CA CYS A 191 0.99 -11.76 16.37
C CYS A 191 0.59 -12.79 17.44
N LEU A 192 -0.28 -12.41 18.40
CA LEU A 192 -0.75 -13.30 19.46
C LEU A 192 -1.72 -14.38 18.94
N THR A 193 -2.62 -14.03 18.01
CA THR A 193 -3.60 -14.95 17.44
C THR A 193 -3.07 -15.73 16.23
N LYS A 194 -1.88 -15.37 15.73
CA LYS A 194 -1.29 -15.92 14.51
C LYS A 194 -2.23 -15.79 13.30
N PHE A 195 -2.88 -14.64 13.14
CA PHE A 195 -3.72 -14.35 11.96
C PHE A 195 -2.93 -14.17 10.66
N GLN A 196 -1.60 -14.14 10.72
CA GLN A 196 -0.71 -14.14 9.56
C GLN A 196 -1.17 -13.12 8.49
N GLN A 197 -1.31 -13.57 7.25
CA GLN A 197 -1.62 -12.77 6.08
C GLN A 197 -2.95 -11.99 6.20
N ASP A 198 -3.97 -12.58 6.84
CA ASP A 198 -5.27 -11.94 7.03
C ASP A 198 -5.16 -10.71 7.94
N GLY A 199 -4.32 -10.80 8.97
CA GLY A 199 -4.01 -9.68 9.86
C GLY A 199 -3.31 -8.53 9.14
N ALA A 200 -2.36 -8.84 8.24
CA ALA A 200 -1.73 -7.82 7.40
C ALA A 200 -2.72 -7.14 6.45
N TRP A 201 -3.76 -7.84 5.99
CA TRP A 201 -4.81 -7.25 5.14
C TRP A 201 -5.72 -6.29 5.88
N VAL A 202 -6.01 -6.57 7.15
CA VAL A 202 -6.71 -5.62 8.03
C VAL A 202 -5.87 -4.35 8.20
N LEU A 203 -4.59 -4.48 8.54
CA LEU A 203 -3.66 -3.36 8.69
C LEU A 203 -3.52 -2.55 7.40
N LEU A 204 -3.37 -3.22 6.25
CA LEU A 204 -3.35 -2.58 4.94
C LEU A 204 -4.61 -1.75 4.71
N THR A 205 -5.77 -2.30 5.05
CA THR A 205 -7.04 -1.60 4.84
C THR A 205 -7.14 -0.37 5.73
N ILE A 206 -6.75 -0.49 7.00
CA ILE A 206 -6.70 0.65 7.93
C ILE A 206 -5.83 1.76 7.36
N LEU A 207 -4.61 1.45 6.93
CA LEU A 207 -3.64 2.43 6.41
C LEU A 207 -4.10 3.13 5.12
N ILE A 208 -4.87 2.44 4.28
CA ILE A 208 -5.39 3.00 3.02
C ILE A 208 -6.66 3.81 3.24
N VAL A 209 -7.56 3.32 4.11
CA VAL A 209 -8.89 3.90 4.32
C VAL A 209 -8.83 5.08 5.27
N ALA A 210 -8.01 5.02 6.31
CA ALA A 210 -7.80 6.14 7.21
C ALA A 210 -7.19 7.30 6.40
N GLN A 211 -7.96 8.37 6.28
CA GLN A 211 -7.56 9.62 5.67
C GLN A 211 -7.74 10.73 6.71
N PRO A 212 -6.90 11.77 6.75
CA PRO A 212 -7.17 12.91 7.61
C PRO A 212 -8.53 13.52 7.25
N GLY A 213 -9.52 13.37 8.14
CA GLY A 213 -10.90 13.80 7.93
C GLY A 213 -11.93 12.66 7.90
N VAL A 214 -13.00 12.85 8.67
CA VAL A 214 -14.08 11.86 8.87
C VAL A 214 -14.79 11.55 7.55
N HIS A 215 -15.26 12.57 6.83
CA HIS A 215 -15.97 12.39 5.56
C HIS A 215 -15.09 11.72 4.49
N ARG A 216 -13.81 12.10 4.40
CA ARG A 216 -12.84 11.49 3.47
C ARG A 216 -12.65 10.00 3.76
N THR A 217 -12.51 9.64 5.04
CA THR A 217 -12.39 8.24 5.48
C THR A 217 -13.65 7.44 5.19
N TRP A 218 -14.83 7.97 5.49
CA TRP A 218 -16.10 7.31 5.17
C TRP A 218 -16.27 7.03 3.68
N ARG A 219 -16.00 8.02 2.83
CA ARG A 219 -16.07 7.84 1.37
C ARG A 219 -15.07 6.80 0.90
N LYS A 220 -13.83 6.85 1.41
CA LYS A 220 -12.76 5.90 1.06
C LYS A 220 -13.09 4.47 1.53
N ALA A 221 -13.69 4.34 2.71
CA ALA A 221 -14.18 3.07 3.27
C ALA A 221 -15.25 2.47 2.36
N GLY A 222 -16.27 3.26 1.99
CA GLY A 222 -17.33 2.83 1.08
C GLY A 222 -16.79 2.40 -0.28
N ASP A 223 -15.92 3.21 -0.91
CA ASP A 223 -15.28 2.86 -2.18
C ASP A 223 -14.45 1.58 -2.09
N ARG A 224 -13.73 1.38 -0.98
CA ARG A 224 -12.90 0.19 -0.74
C ARG A 224 -13.75 -1.06 -0.59
N VAL A 225 -14.80 -0.99 0.22
CA VAL A 225 -15.74 -2.10 0.45
C VAL A 225 -16.45 -2.46 -0.85
N LEU A 226 -17.04 -1.47 -1.54
CA LEU A 226 -17.74 -1.67 -2.82
C LEU A 226 -16.81 -2.30 -3.87
N GLY A 227 -15.62 -1.74 -4.06
CA GLY A 227 -14.66 -2.27 -5.02
C GLY A 227 -14.19 -3.68 -4.68
N THR A 228 -14.01 -4.01 -3.39
CA THR A 228 -13.65 -5.36 -2.97
C THR A 228 -14.77 -6.36 -3.24
N PHE A 229 -16.05 -6.01 -3.00
CA PHE A 229 -17.18 -6.90 -3.30
C PHE A 229 -17.35 -7.18 -4.80
N ILE A 230 -17.21 -6.16 -5.65
CA ILE A 230 -17.25 -6.38 -7.11
C ILE A 230 -16.02 -7.18 -7.55
N GLY A 231 -14.85 -6.86 -6.99
CA GLY A 231 -13.60 -7.57 -7.23
C GLY A 231 -13.67 -9.06 -6.86
N PHE A 232 -14.31 -9.39 -5.75
CA PHE A 232 -14.58 -10.76 -5.31
C PHE A 232 -15.37 -11.54 -6.38
N ALA A 233 -16.45 -10.94 -6.90
CA ALA A 233 -17.22 -11.58 -7.98
C ALA A 233 -16.35 -11.85 -9.22
N ILE A 234 -15.50 -10.89 -9.61
CA ILE A 234 -14.56 -11.06 -10.74
C ILE A 234 -13.54 -12.18 -10.45
N ALA A 235 -12.99 -12.23 -9.23
CA ALA A 235 -12.01 -13.24 -8.84
C ALA A 235 -12.61 -14.65 -8.90
N LEU A 236 -13.86 -14.84 -8.49
CA LEU A 236 -14.54 -16.13 -8.63
C LEU A 236 -14.81 -16.50 -10.09
N VAL A 237 -15.34 -15.56 -10.88
CA VAL A 237 -15.66 -15.79 -12.30
C VAL A 237 -14.42 -16.15 -13.11
N VAL A 238 -13.29 -15.50 -12.84
CA VAL A 238 -12.01 -15.76 -13.53
C VAL A 238 -11.26 -16.94 -12.89
N GLY A 239 -11.28 -17.06 -11.58
CA GLY A 239 -10.47 -18.01 -10.82
C GLY A 239 -11.00 -19.45 -10.86
N ILE A 240 -12.32 -19.66 -10.86
CA ILE A 240 -12.91 -21.00 -10.90
C ILE A 240 -12.54 -21.74 -12.21
N PRO A 241 -12.72 -21.15 -13.42
CA PRO A 241 -12.36 -21.82 -14.67
C PRO A 241 -10.85 -22.04 -14.85
N LEU A 242 -10.03 -21.18 -14.23
CA LEU A 242 -8.56 -21.23 -14.34
C LEU A 242 -7.90 -22.02 -13.19
N ASN A 243 -8.70 -22.65 -12.34
CA ASN A 243 -8.18 -23.43 -11.22
C ASN A 243 -7.29 -24.57 -11.73
N GLY A 244 -6.14 -24.79 -11.07
CA GLY A 244 -5.12 -25.75 -11.53
C GLY A 244 -4.22 -25.25 -12.68
N HIS A 245 -4.43 -24.04 -13.20
CA HIS A 245 -3.61 -23.42 -14.25
C HIS A 245 -2.87 -22.17 -13.73
N PRO A 246 -1.78 -22.33 -12.94
CA PRO A 246 -1.11 -21.21 -12.26
C PRO A 246 -0.58 -20.15 -13.23
N VAL A 247 -0.09 -20.55 -14.41
CA VAL A 247 0.36 -19.59 -15.44
C VAL A 247 -0.80 -18.74 -15.95
N ALA A 248 -1.96 -19.35 -16.21
CA ALA A 248 -3.13 -18.62 -16.69
C ALA A 248 -3.67 -17.65 -15.62
N LEU A 249 -3.70 -18.07 -14.35
CA LEU A 249 -4.05 -17.21 -13.22
C LEU A 249 -3.11 -15.99 -13.11
N THR A 250 -1.80 -16.21 -13.24
CA THR A 250 -0.81 -15.13 -13.21
C THR A 250 -0.98 -14.16 -14.40
N LEU A 251 -1.22 -14.67 -15.62
CA LEU A 251 -1.47 -13.82 -16.78
C LEU A 251 -2.76 -12.99 -16.63
N ALA A 252 -3.83 -13.60 -16.12
CA ALA A 252 -5.07 -12.90 -15.82
C ALA A 252 -4.86 -11.80 -14.76
N ALA A 253 -4.08 -12.10 -13.71
CA ALA A 253 -3.74 -11.11 -12.70
C ALA A 253 -2.92 -9.94 -13.25
N ILE A 254 -1.93 -10.21 -14.10
CA ILE A 254 -1.12 -9.17 -14.78
C ILE A 254 -2.03 -8.22 -15.57
N LEU A 255 -2.96 -8.77 -16.35
CA LEU A 255 -3.93 -7.98 -17.10
C LEU A 255 -4.77 -7.09 -16.16
N LEU A 256 -5.30 -7.66 -15.07
CA LEU A 256 -6.11 -6.93 -14.09
C LEU A 256 -5.32 -5.83 -13.36
N PHE A 257 -4.04 -6.06 -13.03
CA PHE A 257 -3.15 -5.02 -12.51
C PHE A 257 -2.98 -3.86 -13.50
N GLY A 258 -2.84 -4.17 -14.80
CA GLY A 258 -2.79 -3.16 -15.86
C GLY A 258 -4.05 -2.33 -15.96
N ILE A 259 -5.22 -2.97 -15.87
CA ILE A 259 -6.52 -2.29 -15.86
C ILE A 259 -6.65 -1.43 -14.60
N ALA A 260 -6.28 -1.96 -13.43
CA ALA A 260 -6.28 -1.21 -12.17
C ALA A 260 -5.39 0.04 -12.27
N GLY A 261 -4.15 -0.10 -12.73
CA GLY A 261 -3.23 1.01 -12.96
C GLY A 261 -3.81 2.06 -13.90
N TYR A 262 -4.46 1.63 -14.99
CA TYR A 262 -5.15 2.53 -15.92
C TYR A 262 -6.30 3.29 -15.25
N MET A 263 -7.14 2.62 -14.46
CA MET A 263 -8.26 3.27 -13.74
C MET A 263 -7.75 4.31 -12.74
N MET A 264 -6.68 3.98 -12.00
CA MET A 264 -6.06 4.90 -11.04
C MET A 264 -5.50 6.16 -11.73
N LEU A 265 -4.79 5.98 -12.85
CA LEU A 265 -4.12 7.07 -13.56
C LEU A 265 -5.06 7.90 -14.43
N SER A 266 -6.22 7.35 -14.82
CA SER A 266 -7.25 8.05 -15.59
C SER A 266 -8.14 8.95 -14.73
N GLY A 267 -7.90 9.04 -13.41
CA GLY A 267 -8.70 9.87 -12.50
C GLY A 267 -10.12 9.34 -12.25
N ARG A 268 -10.35 8.05 -12.48
CA ARG A 268 -11.66 7.41 -12.21
C ARG A 268 -11.91 7.33 -10.70
N PRO A 269 -13.18 7.20 -10.27
CA PRO A 269 -13.52 6.95 -8.88
C PRO A 269 -12.72 5.77 -8.30
N TYR A 270 -12.29 5.90 -7.04
CA TYR A 270 -11.35 4.96 -6.41
C TYR A 270 -11.87 3.52 -6.40
N TRP A 271 -13.18 3.31 -6.29
CA TRP A 271 -13.77 1.96 -6.31
C TRP A 271 -13.51 1.21 -7.63
N HIS A 272 -13.37 1.90 -8.78
CA HIS A 272 -12.99 1.25 -10.04
C HIS A 272 -11.59 0.64 -9.97
N TYR A 273 -10.64 1.39 -9.41
CA TYR A 273 -9.28 0.89 -9.20
C TYR A 273 -9.29 -0.35 -8.29
N VAL A 274 -10.03 -0.30 -7.18
CA VAL A 274 -10.13 -1.42 -6.24
C VAL A 274 -10.79 -2.65 -6.88
N THR A 275 -11.81 -2.44 -7.72
CA THR A 275 -12.54 -3.50 -8.43
C THR A 275 -11.61 -4.40 -9.25
N PHE A 276 -10.58 -3.84 -9.89
CA PHE A 276 -9.62 -4.63 -10.67
C PHE A 276 -8.38 -5.03 -9.87
N LEU A 277 -7.99 -4.22 -8.87
CA LEU A 277 -6.85 -4.53 -8.01
C LEU A 277 -7.11 -5.78 -7.15
N THR A 278 -8.28 -5.86 -6.50
CA THR A 278 -8.63 -6.95 -5.60
C THR A 278 -8.51 -8.33 -6.27
N PRO A 279 -9.18 -8.61 -7.41
CA PRO A 279 -9.07 -9.90 -8.08
C PRO A 279 -7.65 -10.14 -8.60
N ALA A 280 -6.93 -9.11 -9.05
CA ALA A 280 -5.53 -9.27 -9.45
C ALA A 280 -4.67 -9.86 -8.31
N VAL A 281 -4.82 -9.31 -7.10
CA VAL A 281 -4.09 -9.79 -5.93
C VAL A 281 -4.57 -11.17 -5.47
N VAL A 282 -5.88 -11.41 -5.48
CA VAL A 282 -6.47 -12.70 -5.11
C VAL A 282 -5.99 -13.82 -6.04
N LEU A 283 -5.94 -13.57 -7.36
CA LEU A 283 -5.47 -14.56 -8.32
C LEU A 283 -3.98 -14.89 -8.15
N VAL A 284 -3.11 -13.90 -7.87
CA VAL A 284 -1.69 -14.16 -7.61
C VAL A 284 -1.46 -14.92 -6.31
N VAL A 285 -2.11 -14.49 -5.22
CA VAL A 285 -1.93 -15.14 -3.90
C VAL A 285 -2.59 -16.52 -3.90
N GLY A 286 -3.80 -16.60 -4.44
CA GLY A 286 -4.60 -17.82 -4.56
C GLY A 286 -4.00 -18.86 -5.50
N ALA A 287 -3.19 -18.45 -6.50
CA ALA A 287 -2.48 -19.39 -7.38
C ALA A 287 -1.50 -20.31 -6.64
N SER A 288 -0.98 -19.86 -5.48
CA SER A 288 -0.08 -20.65 -4.63
C SER A 288 -0.79 -21.34 -3.45
N SER A 289 -2.08 -21.05 -3.25
CA SER A 289 -2.86 -21.52 -2.12
C SER A 289 -4.24 -21.95 -2.58
N ASN A 290 -5.28 -21.16 -2.30
CA ASN A 290 -6.64 -21.37 -2.75
C ASN A 290 -7.30 -20.03 -3.03
N VAL A 291 -7.78 -19.85 -4.26
CA VAL A 291 -8.40 -18.59 -4.72
C VAL A 291 -9.63 -18.25 -3.89
N ILE A 292 -10.50 -19.22 -3.60
CA ILE A 292 -11.78 -18.99 -2.90
C ILE A 292 -11.53 -18.54 -1.46
N SER A 293 -10.71 -19.26 -0.69
CA SER A 293 -10.43 -18.87 0.70
C SER A 293 -9.69 -17.53 0.79
N THR A 294 -8.75 -17.29 -0.13
CA THR A 294 -8.05 -15.99 -0.25
C THR A 294 -9.06 -14.86 -0.48
N ASP A 295 -10.03 -15.07 -1.36
CA ASP A 295 -11.03 -14.07 -1.72
C ASP A 295 -11.98 -13.75 -0.56
N PHE A 296 -12.48 -14.78 0.15
CA PHE A 296 -13.30 -14.59 1.35
C PHE A 296 -12.55 -13.82 2.44
N ASN A 297 -11.31 -14.19 2.69
CA ASN A 297 -10.47 -13.50 3.66
C ASN A 297 -10.23 -12.04 3.28
N ARG A 298 -10.18 -11.70 1.98
CA ARG A 298 -10.09 -10.31 1.50
C ARG A 298 -11.34 -9.49 1.77
N VAL A 299 -12.52 -10.06 1.58
CA VAL A 299 -13.79 -9.40 1.92
C VAL A 299 -13.84 -9.12 3.43
N TRP A 300 -13.59 -10.16 4.25
CA TRP A 300 -13.60 -10.05 5.71
C TRP A 300 -12.61 -8.99 6.22
N SER A 301 -11.35 -9.10 5.82
CA SER A 301 -10.29 -8.16 6.25
C SER A 301 -10.56 -6.73 5.79
N THR A 302 -11.19 -6.54 4.63
CA THR A 302 -11.61 -5.21 4.15
C THR A 302 -12.71 -4.62 5.02
N ILE A 303 -13.73 -5.39 5.37
CA ILE A 303 -14.83 -4.92 6.22
C ILE A 303 -14.31 -4.54 7.61
N VAL A 304 -13.54 -5.44 8.24
CA VAL A 304 -12.98 -5.21 9.58
C VAL A 304 -12.04 -4.01 9.57
N GLY A 305 -11.11 -3.93 8.60
CA GLY A 305 -10.16 -2.82 8.52
C GLY A 305 -10.83 -1.48 8.23
N ALA A 306 -11.87 -1.45 7.38
CA ALA A 306 -12.65 -0.25 7.11
C ALA A 306 -13.43 0.21 8.35
N ALA A 307 -14.07 -0.72 9.06
CA ALA A 307 -14.78 -0.43 10.31
C ALA A 307 -13.84 0.13 11.38
N LEU A 308 -12.66 -0.46 11.55
CA LEU A 308 -11.64 0.04 12.48
C LEU A 308 -11.16 1.44 12.10
N ALA A 309 -10.84 1.68 10.81
CA ALA A 309 -10.40 2.99 10.35
C ALA A 309 -11.43 4.09 10.61
N VAL A 310 -12.70 3.81 10.33
CA VAL A 310 -13.83 4.69 10.63
C VAL A 310 -13.96 4.90 12.14
N GLY A 311 -13.90 3.83 12.93
CA GLY A 311 -13.99 3.89 14.40
C GLY A 311 -12.93 4.80 15.01
N VAL A 312 -11.67 4.70 14.57
CA VAL A 312 -10.59 5.62 15.00
C VAL A 312 -10.96 7.07 14.75
N LEU A 313 -11.50 7.38 13.56
CA LEU A 313 -11.85 8.75 13.23
C LEU A 313 -13.11 9.26 13.90
N LEU A 314 -14.06 8.39 14.23
CA LEU A 314 -15.22 8.78 15.03
C LEU A 314 -14.81 9.15 16.46
N VAL A 315 -13.91 8.36 17.05
CA VAL A 315 -13.33 8.69 18.37
C VAL A 315 -12.56 10.00 18.31
N LEU A 316 -11.76 10.20 17.25
CA LEU A 316 -11.06 11.47 17.03
C LEU A 316 -12.03 12.64 16.82
N GLY A 317 -13.10 12.44 16.06
CA GLY A 317 -14.15 13.44 15.83
C GLY A 317 -14.82 13.85 17.13
N ALA A 318 -15.12 12.89 18.01
CA ALA A 318 -15.73 13.14 19.32
C ALA A 318 -14.85 13.97 20.26
N ILE A 319 -13.52 13.93 20.10
CA ILE A 319 -12.58 14.77 20.87
C ILE A 319 -12.22 16.10 20.18
N GLY A 320 -13.01 16.53 19.17
CA GLY A 320 -12.89 17.85 18.54
C GLY A 320 -11.96 17.90 17.32
N PHE A 321 -11.63 16.76 16.70
CA PHE A 321 -10.79 16.73 15.49
C PHE A 321 -11.48 17.37 14.26
N HIS A 322 -12.82 17.40 14.20
CA HIS A 322 -13.58 17.98 13.08
C HIS A 322 -13.25 19.46 12.87
N ASP A 323 -13.20 20.23 13.96
CA ASP A 323 -12.91 21.67 13.95
C ASP A 323 -11.48 21.99 13.46
N LEU A 324 -10.57 21.02 13.56
CA LEU A 324 -9.18 21.18 13.13
C LEU A 324 -9.00 20.95 11.63
N ASP A 325 -9.84 20.13 11.01
CA ASP A 325 -9.80 19.85 9.57
C ASP A 325 -10.49 20.98 8.80
N GLU A 326 -11.63 21.47 9.30
CA GLU A 326 -12.38 22.57 8.71
C GLU A 326 -11.62 23.90 8.78
N LYS A 327 -10.93 24.18 9.90
CA LYS A 327 -10.02 25.34 10.01
C LYS A 327 -8.79 25.24 9.11
N ALA A 328 -8.28 24.04 8.86
CA ALA A 328 -7.15 23.84 7.95
C ALA A 328 -7.57 24.09 6.49
N GLU A 329 -8.79 23.69 6.10
CA GLU A 329 -9.37 23.97 4.77
C GLU A 329 -9.76 25.44 4.61
N ALA A 330 -10.22 26.10 5.68
CA ALA A 330 -10.57 27.52 5.71
C ALA A 330 -9.37 28.48 5.78
N THR A 331 -8.14 27.98 5.89
CA THR A 331 -6.92 28.76 5.58
C THR A 331 -6.53 28.53 4.12
N PRO A 332 -7.12 29.23 3.14
CA PRO A 332 -6.47 29.38 1.86
C PRO A 332 -5.12 30.03 2.12
N GLY A 333 -4.11 29.61 1.37
CA GLY A 333 -2.76 30.12 1.50
C GLY A 333 -2.75 31.63 1.68
N SER A 334 -2.00 32.09 2.68
CA SER A 334 -1.61 33.47 2.80
C SER A 334 -1.05 33.95 1.46
N SER A 335 -1.82 34.76 0.74
CA SER A 335 -1.39 35.78 -0.20
C SER A 335 -2.24 37.02 0.10
N PRO A 336 -1.71 38.26 0.08
CA PRO A 336 -0.72 38.76 -0.87
C PRO A 336 0.46 39.56 -0.25
N THR A 337 1.64 39.46 -0.87
CA THR A 337 2.56 40.52 -1.34
C THR A 337 3.81 39.86 -1.90
#